data_AF-V5XH87-F1
#
_entry.id   AF-V5XH87-F1
#
_cell.length_a   1.000
_cell.length_b   1.000
_cell.length_c   1.000
_cell.angle_alpha   90.00
_cell.angle_beta   90.00
_cell.angle_gamma   90.00
#
_symmetry.space_group_name_H-M   'P 1'
#
loop_
_entity.id
_entity.type
_entity.pdbx_description
1 polymer ?
#
loop_
_entity_poly.entity_id
_entity_poly.type
_entity_poly.pdbx_seq_one_letter_code
_entity_poly.pdbx_strand_id
1 'polypeptide(L)'
;MTSESDWTVHPLSGLGRLEFGMSPAQVDALSAIYGVITGRGADRVADEMLRETLAMFGDAMSEDEKQAFIAEYTGSGPSADSVTETRGDLVLRYEADRLCEIMPAHPRRPLFLDGSDLFALAGLDVLRLLERCNQGPGRYADTEAAFDELAISVHGFSVHDSASGVLALDDSDERFRQRTVMLRGIPYEQETQRYTVRSLPPATDR
;
A
#
# COMPACT_ATOMS: atom_id res chain seq x y z
N MET A 1 -20.60 -10.75 -13.78
CA MET A 1 -19.47 -11.70 -13.76
C MET A 1 -18.21 -10.85 -13.73
N THR A 2 -17.40 -10.97 -12.68
CA THR A 2 -16.09 -10.31 -12.60
C THR A 2 -15.14 -11.00 -13.57
N SER A 3 -14.55 -10.24 -14.50
CA SER A 3 -13.58 -10.75 -15.46
C SER A 3 -12.16 -10.68 -14.88
N GLU A 4 -11.24 -11.50 -15.39
CA GLU A 4 -9.82 -11.43 -15.05
C GLU A 4 -9.25 -10.01 -15.25
N SER A 5 -9.69 -9.34 -16.32
CA SER A 5 -9.31 -7.95 -16.62
C SER A 5 -9.72 -6.95 -15.55
N ASP A 6 -10.77 -7.21 -14.76
CA ASP A 6 -11.16 -6.29 -13.69
C ASP A 6 -10.18 -6.32 -12.50
N TRP A 7 -9.33 -7.36 -12.41
CA TRP A 7 -8.33 -7.56 -11.36
C TRP A 7 -6.89 -7.56 -11.89
N THR A 8 -6.69 -7.04 -13.09
CA THR A 8 -5.37 -6.84 -13.68
C THR A 8 -4.81 -5.46 -13.28
N VAL A 9 -3.61 -5.45 -12.74
CA VAL A 9 -2.88 -4.23 -12.41
C VAL A 9 -2.38 -3.58 -13.69
N HIS A 10 -2.66 -2.29 -13.84
CA HIS A 10 -2.06 -1.42 -14.84
C HIS A 10 -1.15 -0.43 -14.11
N PRO A 11 0.18 -0.66 -14.06
CA PRO A 11 1.11 0.16 -13.31
C PRO A 11 0.91 1.66 -13.57
N LEU A 12 1.00 2.47 -12.50
CA LEU A 12 0.75 3.92 -12.50
C LEU A 12 -0.66 4.37 -12.94
N SER A 13 -1.53 3.45 -13.37
CA SER A 13 -2.83 3.76 -13.95
C SER A 13 -3.99 3.29 -13.08
N GLY A 14 -3.91 2.07 -12.52
CA GLY A 14 -4.91 1.55 -11.60
C GLY A 14 -5.07 0.02 -11.62
N LEU A 15 -6.30 -0.44 -11.39
CA LEU A 15 -6.69 -1.85 -11.29
C LEU A 15 -7.93 -2.12 -12.15
N GLY A 16 -7.75 -2.79 -13.28
CA GLY A 16 -8.82 -3.07 -14.23
C GLY A 16 -9.54 -1.80 -14.67
N ARG A 17 -10.78 -1.61 -14.21
CA ARG A 17 -11.59 -0.42 -14.51
C ARG A 17 -11.46 0.69 -13.49
N LEU A 18 -10.82 0.44 -12.35
CA LEU A 18 -10.47 1.49 -11.39
C LEU A 18 -9.24 2.21 -11.89
N GLU A 19 -9.36 3.52 -12.10
CA GLU A 19 -8.25 4.37 -12.53
C GLU A 19 -7.94 5.40 -11.44
N PHE A 20 -6.66 5.67 -11.21
CA PHE A 20 -6.27 6.77 -10.34
C PHE A 20 -6.83 8.10 -10.88
N GLY A 21 -7.30 8.96 -9.98
CA GLY A 21 -8.00 10.20 -10.31
C GLY A 21 -9.52 10.08 -10.44
N MET A 22 -10.09 8.87 -10.42
CA MET A 22 -11.53 8.69 -10.34
C MET A 22 -12.10 9.33 -9.05
N SER A 23 -13.26 9.99 -9.17
CA SER A 23 -14.02 10.45 -8.00
C SER A 23 -14.76 9.29 -7.33
N PRO A 24 -15.18 9.42 -6.06
CA PRO A 24 -15.94 8.38 -5.38
C PRO A 24 -17.22 7.97 -6.12
N ALA A 25 -17.89 8.90 -6.80
CA ALA A 25 -19.08 8.60 -7.60
C ALA A 25 -18.76 7.74 -8.84
N GLN A 26 -17.60 7.95 -9.48
CA GLN A 26 -17.15 7.12 -10.59
C GLN A 26 -16.79 5.71 -10.11
N VAL A 27 -16.11 5.60 -8.97
CA VAL A 27 -15.82 4.31 -8.34
C VAL A 27 -17.12 3.60 -7.93
N ASP A 28 -18.10 4.32 -7.41
CA ASP A 28 -19.36 3.72 -6.96
C ASP A 28 -20.22 3.16 -8.11
N ALA A 29 -20.11 3.74 -9.30
CA ALA A 29 -20.70 3.18 -10.52
C ALA A 29 -20.16 1.78 -10.86
N LEU A 30 -19.00 1.39 -10.31
CA LEU A 30 -18.36 0.09 -10.48
C LEU A 30 -18.64 -0.88 -9.31
N SER A 31 -19.55 -0.54 -8.40
CA SER A 31 -19.87 -1.34 -7.22
C SER A 31 -20.35 -2.77 -7.51
N ALA A 32 -20.93 -3.02 -8.68
CA ALA A 32 -21.28 -4.37 -9.13
C ALA A 32 -20.05 -5.29 -9.35
N ILE A 33 -18.87 -4.69 -9.54
CA ILE A 33 -17.60 -5.40 -9.79
C ILE A 33 -16.77 -5.42 -8.51
N TYR A 34 -16.60 -4.26 -7.88
CA TYR A 34 -15.67 -4.04 -6.77
C TYR A 34 -16.33 -3.99 -5.38
N GLY A 35 -17.65 -4.16 -5.33
CA GLY A 35 -18.42 -4.13 -4.10
C GLY A 35 -18.92 -2.73 -3.74
N VAL A 36 -19.86 -2.71 -2.80
CA VAL A 36 -20.42 -1.49 -2.21
C VAL A 36 -19.55 -1.01 -1.05
N ILE A 37 -19.68 0.27 -0.71
CA ILE A 37 -18.99 0.86 0.44
C ILE A 37 -19.46 0.18 1.73
N THR A 38 -18.50 -0.35 2.51
CA THR A 38 -18.75 -0.95 3.83
C THR A 38 -18.23 -0.09 4.98
N GLY A 39 -17.35 0.86 4.70
CA GLY A 39 -16.84 1.81 5.67
C GLY A 39 -16.06 2.93 4.99
N ARG A 40 -16.12 4.13 5.55
CA ARG A 40 -15.40 5.30 5.05
C ARG A 40 -15.06 6.21 6.22
N GLY A 41 -13.82 6.67 6.30
CA GLY A 41 -13.33 7.51 7.40
C GLY A 41 -12.21 8.44 6.95
N ALA A 42 -12.16 9.63 7.55
CA ALA A 42 -11.06 10.55 7.35
C ALA A 42 -9.78 9.96 7.96
N ASP A 43 -8.67 10.05 7.24
CA ASP A 43 -7.37 9.56 7.73
C ASP A 43 -6.77 10.52 8.76
N ARG A 44 -7.07 11.81 8.60
CA ARG A 44 -6.64 12.85 9.53
C ARG A 44 -7.55 12.88 10.76
N VAL A 45 -6.94 12.84 11.94
CA VAL A 45 -7.59 13.12 13.21
C VAL A 45 -8.00 14.59 13.23
N ALA A 46 -9.26 14.87 13.59
CA ALA A 46 -9.73 16.24 13.75
C ALA A 46 -8.87 16.99 14.77
N ASP A 47 -8.46 18.21 14.45
CA ASP A 47 -7.53 18.98 15.28
C ASP A 47 -8.05 19.19 16.73
N GLU A 48 -9.36 19.26 16.92
CA GLU A 48 -9.98 19.32 18.25
C GLU A 48 -9.76 18.02 19.03
N MET A 49 -10.07 16.87 18.44
CA MET A 49 -9.84 15.55 19.06
C MET A 49 -8.34 15.33 19.37
N LEU A 50 -7.44 15.81 18.50
CA LEU A 50 -6.01 15.76 18.76
C LEU A 50 -5.63 16.59 19.99
N ARG A 51 -6.12 17.83 20.09
CA ARG A 51 -5.86 18.70 21.25
C ARG A 51 -6.43 18.12 22.54
N GLU A 52 -7.64 17.57 22.50
CA GLU A 52 -8.24 16.90 23.65
C GLU A 52 -7.41 15.68 24.09
N THR A 53 -6.96 14.85 23.15
CA THR A 53 -6.11 13.69 23.43
C THR A 53 -4.79 14.11 24.06
N LEU A 54 -4.14 15.16 23.54
CA LEU A 54 -2.91 15.71 24.12
C LEU A 54 -3.13 16.34 25.51
N ALA A 55 -4.30 16.93 25.75
CA ALA A 55 -4.66 17.45 27.08
C ALA A 55 -4.78 16.33 28.13
N MET A 56 -5.19 15.12 27.74
CA MET A 56 -5.25 13.96 28.64
C MET A 56 -3.88 13.52 29.16
N PHE A 57 -2.78 13.87 28.47
CA PHE A 57 -1.42 13.64 28.98
C PHE A 57 -1.04 14.60 30.11
N GLY A 58 -1.85 15.62 30.40
CA GLY A 58 -1.65 16.53 31.53
C GLY A 58 -0.24 17.08 31.58
N ASP A 59 0.42 16.90 32.73
CA ASP A 59 1.80 17.34 32.98
C ASP A 59 2.87 16.32 32.51
N ALA A 60 2.48 15.16 31.98
CA ALA A 60 3.43 14.19 31.44
C ALA A 60 4.07 14.65 30.12
N MET A 61 3.46 15.65 29.47
CA MET A 61 4.02 16.37 28.33
C MET A 61 3.90 17.86 28.59
N SER A 62 4.98 18.60 28.36
CA SER A 62 4.97 20.06 28.39
C SER A 62 4.12 20.64 27.24
N GLU A 63 3.68 21.88 27.39
CA GLU A 63 2.93 22.56 26.32
C GLU A 63 3.75 22.74 25.04
N ASP A 64 5.07 22.97 25.18
CA ASP A 64 5.96 23.08 24.03
C ASP A 64 6.05 21.76 23.25
N GLU A 65 6.12 20.61 23.95
CA GLU A 65 6.10 19.29 23.31
C GLU A 65 4.76 19.01 22.62
N LYS A 66 3.63 19.39 23.24
CA LYS A 66 2.29 19.25 22.61
C LYS A 66 2.18 20.11 21.35
N GLN A 67 2.66 21.36 21.38
CA GLN A 67 2.65 22.24 20.20
C GLN A 67 3.59 21.73 19.10
N ALA A 68 4.78 21.24 19.46
CA ALA A 68 5.70 20.62 18.52
C ALA A 68 5.07 19.39 17.84
N PHE A 69 4.37 18.55 18.60
CA PHE A 69 3.64 17.41 18.05
C PHE A 69 2.53 17.83 17.08
N ILE A 70 1.72 18.83 17.42
CA ILE A 70 0.65 19.34 16.53
C ILE A 70 1.25 19.92 15.25
N ALA A 71 2.35 20.67 15.35
CA ALA A 71 3.04 21.22 14.19
C ALA A 71 3.55 20.12 13.27
N GLU A 72 4.21 19.09 13.82
CA GLU A 72 4.67 17.93 13.06
C GLU A 72 3.51 17.16 12.43
N TYR A 73 2.43 16.91 13.18
CA TYR A 73 1.24 16.24 12.65
C TYR A 73 0.53 17.04 11.55
N THR A 74 0.64 18.38 11.59
CA THR A 74 0.08 19.25 10.55
C THR A 74 0.97 19.30 9.31
N GLY A 75 2.29 19.26 9.47
CA GLY A 75 3.24 19.29 8.36
C GLY A 75 3.43 17.93 7.66
N SER A 76 3.41 16.84 8.43
CA SER A 76 3.81 15.50 7.98
C SER A 76 2.71 14.44 8.13
N GLY A 77 1.60 14.76 8.81
CA GLY A 77 0.47 13.86 8.96
C GLY A 77 -0.39 13.75 7.69
N PRO A 78 -1.42 12.89 7.69
CA PRO A 78 -2.34 12.78 6.57
C PRO A 78 -2.97 14.13 6.20
N SER A 79 -3.15 14.34 4.90
CA SER A 79 -3.90 15.49 4.39
C SER A 79 -5.31 15.53 4.98
N ALA A 80 -5.82 16.74 5.24
CA ALA A 80 -7.18 16.93 5.76
C ALA A 80 -8.25 16.39 4.81
N ASP A 81 -7.94 16.31 3.51
CA ASP A 81 -8.82 15.77 2.47
C ASP A 81 -8.57 14.28 2.19
N SER A 82 -7.74 13.61 3.00
CA SER A 82 -7.44 12.18 2.85
C SER A 82 -8.51 11.33 3.52
N VAL A 83 -9.07 10.39 2.76
CA VAL A 83 -10.14 9.51 3.20
C VAL A 83 -9.86 8.08 2.75
N THR A 84 -9.91 7.16 3.71
CA THR A 84 -9.91 5.72 3.44
C THR A 84 -11.34 5.19 3.34
N GLU A 85 -11.58 4.40 2.31
CA GLU A 85 -12.83 3.70 2.03
C GLU A 85 -12.58 2.20 1.94
N THR A 86 -13.48 1.40 2.47
CA THR A 86 -13.44 -0.07 2.37
C THR A 86 -14.64 -0.56 1.57
N ARG A 87 -14.40 -1.49 0.66
CA ARG A 87 -15.39 -2.13 -0.22
C ARG A 87 -15.09 -3.61 -0.34
N GLY A 88 -15.71 -4.45 0.48
CA GLY A 88 -15.52 -5.91 0.39
C GLY A 88 -14.05 -6.33 0.46
N ASP A 89 -13.48 -6.71 -0.69
CA ASP A 89 -12.08 -7.14 -0.83
C ASP A 89 -11.14 -6.00 -1.29
N LEU A 90 -11.52 -4.74 -1.10
CA LEU A 90 -10.73 -3.55 -1.46
C LEU A 90 -10.71 -2.52 -0.34
N VAL A 91 -9.55 -1.88 -0.19
CA VAL A 91 -9.37 -0.63 0.54
C VAL A 91 -8.86 0.40 -0.47
N LEU A 92 -9.49 1.56 -0.48
CA LEU A 92 -9.20 2.65 -1.41
C LEU A 92 -8.86 3.89 -0.59
N ARG A 93 -7.84 4.63 -1.00
CA ARG A 93 -7.57 5.96 -0.45
C ARG A 93 -7.87 7.02 -1.48
N TYR A 94 -8.56 8.06 -1.03
CA TYR A 94 -8.81 9.26 -1.81
C TYR A 94 -8.08 10.42 -1.17
N GLU A 95 -7.58 11.32 -2.00
CA GLU A 95 -7.03 12.60 -1.59
C GLU A 95 -7.63 13.69 -2.46
N ALA A 96 -8.14 14.76 -1.85
CA ALA A 96 -8.87 15.82 -2.56
C ALA A 96 -9.99 15.26 -3.48
N ASP A 97 -10.73 14.26 -2.98
CA ASP A 97 -11.81 13.56 -3.69
C ASP A 97 -11.39 12.81 -4.96
N ARG A 98 -10.11 12.40 -5.03
CA ARG A 98 -9.53 11.65 -6.15
C ARG A 98 -8.87 10.38 -5.66
N LEU A 99 -9.20 9.25 -6.29
CA LEU A 99 -8.59 7.95 -5.99
C LEU A 99 -7.09 8.03 -6.22
N CYS A 100 -6.29 7.78 -5.19
CA CYS A 100 -4.83 7.86 -5.26
C CYS A 100 -4.13 6.57 -4.84
N GLU A 101 -4.85 5.65 -4.21
CA GLU A 101 -4.31 4.39 -3.69
C GLU A 101 -5.35 3.26 -3.74
N ILE A 102 -4.90 2.08 -4.13
CA ILE A 102 -5.73 0.86 -4.18
C ILE A 102 -4.98 -0.26 -3.46
N MET A 103 -5.60 -0.83 -2.45
CA MET A 103 -5.12 -2.02 -1.74
C MET A 103 -6.17 -3.12 -1.80
N PRO A 104 -5.94 -4.18 -2.59
CA PRO A 104 -6.71 -5.42 -2.48
C PRO A 104 -6.61 -5.98 -1.05
N ALA A 105 -7.75 -6.07 -0.38
CA ALA A 105 -7.85 -6.51 1.00
C ALA A 105 -7.70 -8.04 1.05
N HIS A 106 -6.49 -8.50 1.34
CA HIS A 106 -6.13 -9.91 1.54
C HIS A 106 -6.24 -10.76 0.25
N PRO A 107 -5.54 -11.92 0.13
CA PRO A 107 -5.60 -12.82 -1.03
C PRO A 107 -6.95 -13.56 -1.19
N ARG A 108 -8.09 -12.85 -1.15
CA ARG A 108 -9.43 -13.38 -1.45
C ARG A 108 -9.78 -13.27 -2.93
N ARG A 109 -9.14 -12.33 -3.63
CA ARG A 109 -9.25 -12.11 -5.06
C ARG A 109 -7.86 -12.26 -5.68
N PRO A 110 -7.76 -12.90 -6.86
CA PRO A 110 -6.50 -12.91 -7.57
C PRO A 110 -6.11 -11.47 -7.96
N LEU A 111 -4.82 -11.20 -8.02
CA LEU A 111 -4.30 -9.90 -8.44
C LEU A 111 -3.28 -10.12 -9.53
N PHE A 112 -3.64 -9.78 -10.77
CA PHE A 112 -2.82 -10.13 -11.92
C PHE A 112 -1.84 -9.02 -12.29
N LEU A 113 -0.58 -9.36 -12.45
CA LEU A 113 0.45 -8.53 -13.06
C LEU A 113 1.21 -9.36 -14.10
N ASP A 114 1.34 -8.85 -15.32
CA ASP A 114 2.01 -9.57 -16.42
C ASP A 114 1.45 -11.00 -16.61
N GLY A 115 0.12 -11.12 -16.53
CA GLY A 115 -0.62 -12.40 -16.64
C GLY A 115 -0.45 -13.37 -15.46
N SER A 116 0.26 -12.99 -14.41
CA SER A 116 0.52 -13.84 -13.23
C SER A 116 -0.26 -13.36 -12.01
N ASP A 117 -0.91 -14.27 -11.29
CA ASP A 117 -1.58 -13.94 -10.02
C ASP A 117 -0.55 -13.81 -8.89
N LEU A 118 -0.32 -12.57 -8.45
CA LEU A 118 0.61 -12.22 -7.38
C LEU A 118 0.32 -12.96 -6.08
N PHE A 119 -0.94 -13.28 -5.79
CA PHE A 119 -1.30 -13.98 -4.57
C PHE A 119 -1.19 -15.50 -4.69
N ALA A 120 -1.10 -16.08 -5.89
CA ALA A 120 -0.90 -17.51 -6.07
C ALA A 120 0.58 -17.93 -6.09
N LEU A 121 1.50 -16.98 -6.28
CA LEU A 121 2.94 -17.21 -6.37
C LEU A 121 3.62 -17.32 -5.00
N ALA A 122 4.74 -18.03 -4.95
CA ALA A 122 5.64 -18.01 -3.79
C ALA A 122 6.31 -16.64 -3.64
N GLY A 123 6.72 -16.27 -2.42
CA GLY A 123 7.23 -14.92 -2.15
C GLY A 123 8.43 -14.54 -3.02
N LEU A 124 9.36 -15.46 -3.23
CA LEU A 124 10.52 -15.22 -4.10
C LEU A 124 10.11 -14.95 -5.55
N ASP A 125 9.12 -15.67 -6.07
CA ASP A 125 8.67 -15.54 -7.46
C ASP A 125 7.92 -14.23 -7.69
N VAL A 126 7.16 -13.77 -6.69
CA VAL A 126 6.51 -12.45 -6.70
C VAL A 126 7.55 -11.35 -6.77
N LEU A 127 8.55 -11.37 -5.89
CA LEU A 127 9.56 -10.33 -5.86
C LEU A 127 10.38 -10.29 -7.16
N ARG A 128 10.68 -11.46 -7.76
CA ARG A 128 11.34 -11.55 -9.07
C ARG A 128 10.47 -11.02 -10.21
N LEU A 129 9.18 -11.33 -10.20
CA LEU A 129 8.21 -10.78 -11.15
C LEU A 129 8.17 -9.24 -11.04
N LEU A 130 8.11 -8.72 -9.82
CA LEU A 130 8.09 -7.28 -9.58
C LEU A 130 9.39 -6.61 -10.02
N GLU A 131 10.57 -7.15 -9.70
CA GLU A 131 11.86 -6.60 -10.19
C GLU A 131 11.95 -6.62 -11.72
N ARG A 132 11.44 -7.68 -12.37
CA ARG A 132 11.40 -7.77 -13.84
C ARG A 132 10.50 -6.69 -14.45
N CYS A 133 9.27 -6.54 -13.94
CA CYS A 133 8.33 -5.54 -14.43
C CYS A 133 8.81 -4.11 -14.11
N ASN A 134 9.45 -3.92 -12.95
CA ASN A 134 10.05 -2.66 -12.52
C ASN A 134 11.33 -2.29 -13.29
N GLN A 135 11.86 -3.21 -14.11
CA GLN A 135 13.11 -3.02 -14.86
C GLN A 135 14.33 -2.70 -13.98
N GLY A 136 14.30 -3.12 -12.72
CA GLY A 136 15.30 -2.77 -11.72
C GLY A 136 15.02 -3.38 -10.36
N PRO A 137 15.99 -3.32 -9.44
CA PRO A 137 15.84 -3.85 -8.08
C PRO A 137 14.68 -3.18 -7.34
N GLY A 138 14.10 -3.93 -6.40
CA GLY A 138 13.22 -3.35 -5.39
C GLY A 138 13.99 -2.57 -4.33
N ARG A 139 13.25 -1.77 -3.57
CA ARG A 139 13.70 -1.10 -2.34
C ARG A 139 13.08 -1.81 -1.16
N TYR A 140 13.89 -2.29 -0.23
CA TYR A 140 13.43 -3.16 0.86
C TYR A 140 13.63 -2.49 2.23
N ALA A 141 12.64 -2.57 3.11
CA ALA A 141 12.67 -2.09 4.48
C ALA A 141 11.77 -2.95 5.36
N ASP A 142 12.29 -3.48 6.47
CA ASP A 142 11.57 -4.38 7.39
C ASP A 142 10.84 -5.51 6.66
N THR A 143 9.53 -5.42 6.47
CA THR A 143 8.70 -6.40 5.77
C THR A 143 8.10 -5.87 4.47
N GLU A 144 8.45 -4.65 4.08
CA GLU A 144 8.01 -3.96 2.88
C GLU A 144 9.07 -4.02 1.77
N ALA A 145 8.59 -4.13 0.53
CA ALA A 145 9.37 -3.90 -0.67
C ALA A 145 8.61 -2.96 -1.62
N ALA A 146 9.28 -1.92 -2.11
CA ALA A 146 8.73 -0.93 -3.03
C ALA A 146 9.40 -1.01 -4.42
N PHE A 147 8.59 -0.83 -5.47
CA PHE A 147 8.96 -0.90 -6.88
C PHE A 147 8.51 0.38 -7.57
N ASP A 148 9.43 1.34 -7.66
CA ASP A 148 9.13 2.74 -7.98
C ASP A 148 8.57 2.93 -9.39
N GLU A 149 9.13 2.24 -10.38
CA GLU A 149 8.68 2.34 -11.78
C GLU A 149 7.28 1.74 -11.99
N LEU A 150 6.83 0.92 -11.05
CA LEU A 150 5.48 0.36 -11.05
C LEU A 150 4.51 1.17 -10.20
N ALA A 151 5.01 2.00 -9.28
CA ALA A 151 4.26 2.53 -8.14
C ALA A 151 3.50 1.45 -7.38
N ILE A 152 4.20 0.33 -7.10
CA ILE A 152 3.68 -0.78 -6.30
C ILE A 152 4.56 -0.97 -5.06
N SER A 153 3.95 -1.12 -3.89
CA SER A 153 4.63 -1.69 -2.74
C SER A 153 3.94 -2.98 -2.28
N VAL A 154 4.72 -3.87 -1.69
CA VAL A 154 4.24 -5.15 -1.18
C VAL A 154 4.74 -5.34 0.24
N HIS A 155 3.90 -5.92 1.08
CA HIS A 155 4.24 -6.22 2.47
C HIS A 155 4.08 -7.71 2.74
N GLY A 156 5.01 -8.29 3.51
CA GLY A 156 4.94 -9.70 3.92
C GLY A 156 5.42 -10.70 2.87
N PHE A 157 5.98 -10.25 1.74
CA PHE A 157 6.65 -11.13 0.77
C PHE A 157 8.14 -11.33 1.05
N SER A 158 8.75 -10.41 1.79
CA SER A 158 10.15 -10.47 2.24
C SER A 158 10.29 -9.96 3.65
N VAL A 159 11.42 -10.30 4.28
CA VAL A 159 11.99 -9.55 5.39
C VAL A 159 13.38 -9.07 5.00
N HIS A 160 13.69 -7.82 5.32
CA HIS A 160 15.03 -7.26 5.22
C HIS A 160 15.66 -7.26 6.60
N ASP A 161 16.76 -8.01 6.74
CA ASP A 161 17.63 -7.97 7.90
C ASP A 161 18.97 -7.34 7.51
N SER A 162 19.46 -6.40 8.31
CA SER A 162 20.72 -5.70 8.06
C SER A 162 21.94 -6.62 7.95
N ALA A 163 21.92 -7.78 8.63
CA ALA A 163 23.01 -8.77 8.59
C ALA A 163 22.85 -9.78 7.45
N SER A 164 21.62 -10.23 7.19
CA SER A 164 21.32 -11.34 6.27
C SER A 164 20.89 -10.89 4.87
N GLY A 165 20.56 -9.61 4.70
CA GLY A 165 19.98 -9.05 3.48
C GLY A 165 18.48 -9.34 3.36
N VAL A 166 18.00 -9.40 2.11
CA VAL A 166 16.59 -9.68 1.79
C VAL A 166 16.36 -11.20 1.81
N LEU A 167 15.41 -11.64 2.62
CA LEU A 167 14.93 -13.01 2.68
C LEU A 167 13.48 -13.04 2.20
N ALA A 168 13.19 -13.85 1.18
CA ALA A 168 11.82 -14.07 0.73
C ALA A 168 11.07 -14.95 1.74
N LEU A 169 9.80 -14.62 1.99
CA LEU A 169 8.91 -15.37 2.87
C LEU A 169 8.06 -16.37 2.05
N ASP A 170 7.56 -17.40 2.73
CA ASP A 170 6.67 -18.42 2.17
C ASP A 170 5.50 -18.72 3.13
N ASP A 171 4.66 -19.69 2.78
CA ASP A 171 3.44 -20.05 3.52
C ASP A 171 3.69 -20.53 4.95
N SER A 172 4.92 -20.92 5.30
CA SER A 172 5.31 -21.24 6.66
C SER A 172 5.28 -20.02 7.57
N ASP A 173 5.54 -18.82 7.04
CA ASP A 173 5.54 -17.55 7.78
C ASP A 173 4.15 -16.93 7.88
N GLU A 174 3.76 -16.49 9.08
CA GLU A 174 2.46 -15.83 9.30
C GLU A 174 2.34 -14.52 8.50
N ARG A 175 3.44 -13.77 8.36
CA ARG A 175 3.46 -12.50 7.63
C ARG A 175 3.17 -12.69 6.15
N PHE A 176 3.62 -13.79 5.56
CA PHE A 176 3.28 -14.13 4.18
C PHE A 176 1.79 -14.45 4.02
N ARG A 177 1.18 -15.12 5.01
CA ARG A 177 -0.28 -15.35 4.99
C ARG A 177 -1.07 -14.04 5.11
N GLN A 178 -0.49 -13.01 5.72
CA GLN A 178 -1.06 -11.66 5.84
C GLN A 178 -0.55 -10.67 4.78
N ARG A 179 0.12 -11.16 3.73
CA ARG A 179 0.74 -10.30 2.71
C ARG A 179 -0.27 -9.38 2.03
N THR A 180 0.19 -8.18 1.68
CA THR A 180 -0.61 -7.16 1.01
C THR A 180 0.14 -6.57 -0.16
N VAL A 181 -0.61 -5.99 -1.09
CA VAL A 181 -0.10 -5.25 -2.25
C VAL A 181 -0.79 -3.89 -2.26
N MET A 182 -0.01 -2.84 -2.43
CA MET A 182 -0.45 -1.45 -2.51
C MET A 182 -0.12 -0.90 -3.89
N LEU A 183 -1.09 -0.26 -4.54
CA LEU A 183 -0.95 0.38 -5.84
C LEU A 183 -1.14 1.90 -5.68
N ARG A 184 -0.30 2.70 -6.34
CA ARG A 184 -0.41 4.17 -6.38
C ARG A 184 -0.31 4.71 -7.80
N GLY A 185 -0.83 5.92 -8.00
CA GLY A 185 -0.70 6.65 -9.28
C GLY A 185 0.63 7.41 -9.43
N ILE A 186 1.49 7.39 -8.41
CA ILE A 186 2.78 8.10 -8.38
C ILE A 186 3.88 7.21 -7.78
N PRO A 187 5.13 7.32 -8.27
CA PRO A 187 6.29 6.61 -7.70
C PRO A 187 6.56 6.93 -6.23
N TYR A 188 7.26 6.03 -5.52
CA TYR A 188 7.59 6.17 -4.09
C TYR A 188 8.91 6.95 -3.83
N GLU A 189 9.30 7.85 -4.73
CA GLU A 189 10.64 8.51 -4.80
C GLU A 189 11.06 9.28 -3.54
N GLN A 190 10.13 9.65 -2.64
CA GLN A 190 10.41 10.53 -1.49
C GLN A 190 10.58 9.83 -0.13
N GLU A 191 10.37 8.51 -0.04
CA GLU A 191 10.44 7.76 1.23
C GLU A 191 11.83 7.12 1.48
N THR A 192 12.85 7.59 0.78
CA THR A 192 14.16 6.94 0.58
C THR A 192 14.99 6.69 1.84
N GLN A 193 14.73 7.39 2.95
CA GLN A 193 15.61 7.31 4.13
C GLN A 193 15.55 5.97 4.89
N ARG A 194 14.53 5.13 4.65
CA ARG A 194 14.36 3.84 5.35
C ARG A 194 14.70 2.59 4.52
N TYR A 195 14.90 2.75 3.22
CA TYR A 195 14.99 1.61 2.31
C TYR A 195 16.42 1.32 1.85
N THR A 196 16.72 0.03 1.68
CA THR A 196 17.96 -0.45 1.05
C THR A 196 17.65 -0.96 -0.36
N VAL A 197 18.44 -0.53 -1.35
CA VAL A 197 18.36 -1.05 -2.73
C VAL A 197 19.12 -2.37 -2.82
N ARG A 198 18.44 -3.45 -3.23
CA ARG A 198 19.09 -4.75 -3.53
C ARG A 198 18.38 -5.47 -4.66
N SER A 199 19.14 -6.14 -5.52
CA SER A 199 18.60 -7.13 -6.46
C SER A 199 18.54 -8.50 -5.79
N LEU A 200 17.51 -9.27 -6.10
CA LEU A 200 17.44 -10.68 -5.69
C LEU A 200 18.45 -11.53 -6.47
N PRO A 201 18.93 -12.65 -5.88
CA PRO A 201 19.74 -13.58 -6.62
C PRO A 201 18.96 -14.17 -7.82
N PRO A 202 19.64 -14.39 -8.97
CA PRO A 202 19.00 -14.90 -10.18
C PRO A 202 18.34 -16.26 -9.91
N ALA A 203 17.29 -16.57 -10.68
CA ALA A 203 16.70 -17.90 -10.66
C ALA A 203 17.79 -18.93 -10.98
N THR A 204 18.04 -19.84 -10.05
CA THR A 204 18.81 -21.04 -10.34
C THR A 204 17.83 -22.02 -10.96
N ASP A 205 18.03 -22.38 -12.22
CA ASP A 205 17.29 -23.47 -12.87
C ASP A 205 17.38 -24.71 -11.96
N ARG A 206 16.23 -25.18 -11.51
CA ARG A 206 16.06 -26.47 -10.85
C ARG A 206 15.13 -27.33 -11.67
#